data_AF-A0A3B9NP47-F1
#
_entry.id   AF-A0A3B9NP47-F1
#
_cell.length_a   1.000
_cell.length_b   1.000
_cell.length_c   1.000
_cell.angle_alpha   90.00
_cell.angle_beta   90.00
_cell.angle_gamma   90.00
#
_symmetry.space_group_name_H-M   'P 1'
#
loop_
_entity.id
_entity.type
_entity.pdbx_description
1 polymer ?
#
loop_
_entity_poly.entity_id
_entity_poly.type
_entity_poly.pdbx_seq_one_letter_code
_entity_poly.pdbx_strand_id
1 'polypeptide(L)'
;YGKPILDRIISSEISLETAALCGLVSMDSTMRSNLTVGPPIEVLMYEAESLTNERRYRFEESSEYLRKLNASWDDRLKEAFNNMPPIAWSQAWDQSPASERSNR
;
A
#
# COMPACT_ATOMS: atom_id res chain seq x y z
N TYR A 1 -4.79 11.29 2.48
CA TYR A 1 -4.79 10.56 1.20
C TYR A 1 -4.09 9.20 1.31
N GLY A 2 -2.87 9.10 1.86
CA GLY A 2 -2.15 7.82 1.99
C GLY A 2 -2.52 6.88 3.15
N LYS A 3 -3.32 7.31 4.14
CA LYS A 3 -3.70 6.47 5.30
C LYS A 3 -4.27 5.08 4.95
N PRO A 4 -5.17 4.92 3.96
CA PRO A 4 -5.80 3.62 3.69
C PRO A 4 -4.86 2.49 3.26
N ILE A 5 -3.67 2.77 2.70
CA ILE A 5 -2.70 1.70 2.40
C ILE A 5 -1.90 1.32 3.64
N LEU A 6 -1.57 2.31 4.48
CA LEU A 6 -0.89 2.08 5.76
C LEU A 6 -1.74 1.17 6.65
N ASP A 7 -3.03 1.47 6.78
CA ASP A 7 -3.97 0.70 7.61
C ASP A 7 -4.14 -0.76 7.13
N ARG A 8 -3.82 -1.07 5.86
CA ARG A 8 -3.95 -2.42 5.30
C ARG A 8 -2.69 -3.27 5.39
N ILE A 9 -1.52 -2.65 5.44
CA ILE A 9 -0.23 -3.33 5.28
C ILE A 9 0.61 -3.27 6.56
N ILE A 10 0.59 -2.15 7.28
CA ILE A 10 1.45 -1.95 8.45
C ILE A 10 0.97 -2.78 9.63
N SER A 11 1.87 -3.58 10.20
CA SER A 11 1.69 -4.30 11.46
C SER A 11 3.04 -4.46 12.18
N SER A 12 3.07 -5.01 13.40
CA SER A 12 4.33 -5.21 14.14
C SER A 12 5.29 -6.20 13.50
N GLU A 13 4.77 -7.12 12.69
CA GLU A 13 5.52 -8.27 12.18
C GLU A 13 6.14 -8.05 10.78
N ILE A 14 5.86 -6.92 10.13
CA ILE A 14 6.41 -6.66 8.78
C ILE A 14 7.86 -6.19 8.85
N SER A 15 8.62 -6.45 7.78
CA SER A 15 9.98 -5.95 7.68
C SER A 15 10.03 -4.43 7.48
N LEU A 16 11.17 -3.83 7.83
CA LEU A 16 11.43 -2.41 7.57
C LEU A 16 11.30 -2.08 6.08
N GLU A 17 11.72 -2.98 5.19
CA GLU A 17 11.61 -2.82 3.74
C GLU A 17 10.14 -2.71 3.30
N THR A 18 9.28 -3.60 3.81
CA THR A 18 7.85 -3.55 3.52
C THR A 18 7.22 -2.27 4.05
N ALA A 19 7.61 -1.84 5.25
CA ALA A 19 7.15 -0.58 5.83
C ALA A 19 7.58 0.64 4.99
N ALA A 20 8.84 0.65 4.52
CA ALA A 20 9.37 1.70 3.66
C ALA A 20 8.64 1.77 2.31
N LEU A 21 8.43 0.62 1.65
CA LEU A 21 7.66 0.53 0.41
C LEU A 21 6.22 1.03 0.59
N CYS A 22 5.57 0.62 1.68
CA CYS A 22 4.22 1.07 2.00
C CYS A 22 4.16 2.60 2.22
N GLY A 23 5.17 3.15 2.90
CA GLY A 23 5.34 4.60 3.07
C GLY A 23 5.47 5.35 1.74
N LEU A 24 6.26 4.82 0.80
CA LEU A 24 6.40 5.42 -0.53
C LEU A 24 5.09 5.40 -1.33
N VAL A 25 4.35 4.29 -1.30
CA VAL A 25 3.02 4.19 -1.96
C VAL A 25 1.98 5.12 -1.32
N SER A 26 2.05 5.28 0.01
CA SER A 26 1.24 6.24 0.76
C SER A 26 1.54 7.70 0.36
N MET A 27 2.83 8.03 0.19
CA MET A 27 3.27 9.35 -0.30
C MET A 27 2.79 9.61 -1.73
N ASP A 28 2.93 8.64 -2.63
CA ASP A 28 2.45 8.72 -4.02
C ASP A 28 0.94 9.03 -4.10
N SER A 29 0.13 8.29 -3.34
CA SER A 29 -1.31 8.56 -3.24
C SER A 29 -1.62 9.97 -2.71
N THR A 30 -0.75 10.49 -1.85
CA THR A 30 -0.87 11.83 -1.27
C THR A 30 -0.49 12.92 -2.27
N MET A 31 0.62 12.79 -2.98
CA MET A 31 1.06 13.74 -4.00
C MET A 31 0.05 13.86 -5.15
N ARG A 32 -0.54 12.74 -5.60
CA ARG A 32 -1.59 12.75 -6.65
C ARG A 32 -2.85 13.52 -6.25
N SER A 33 -3.15 13.57 -4.95
CA SER A 33 -4.40 14.13 -4.45
C SER A 33 -4.25 15.51 -3.81
N ASN A 34 -3.01 15.93 -3.53
CA ASN A 34 -2.70 17.22 -2.95
C ASN A 34 -1.36 17.76 -3.48
N LEU A 35 -1.44 18.84 -4.25
CA LEU A 35 -0.29 19.50 -4.89
C LEU A 35 0.68 20.15 -3.90
N THR A 36 0.32 20.30 -2.62
CA THR A 36 1.23 20.81 -1.59
C THR A 36 2.23 19.76 -1.09
N VAL A 37 2.07 18.50 -1.51
CA VAL A 37 2.96 17.40 -1.16
C VAL A 37 3.72 16.98 -2.41
N GLY A 38 5.04 16.90 -2.32
CA GLY A 38 5.89 16.62 -3.46
C GLY A 38 7.31 16.21 -3.07
N PRO A 39 8.12 15.80 -4.05
CA PRO A 39 9.54 15.52 -3.86
C PRO A 39 10.32 16.77 -3.40
N PRO A 40 11.50 16.59 -2.80
CA PRO A 40 12.20 15.32 -2.56
C PRO A 40 11.56 14.49 -1.44
N ILE A 41 11.57 13.16 -1.58
CA ILE A 41 11.13 12.22 -0.54
C ILE A 41 12.36 11.61 0.12
N GLU A 42 12.47 11.71 1.44
CA GLU A 42 13.53 11.08 2.21
C GLU A 42 12.98 9.91 3.03
N VAL A 43 13.69 8.79 3.01
CA VAL A 43 13.37 7.58 3.79
C VAL A 43 14.58 7.25 4.65
N LEU A 44 14.34 7.01 5.94
CA LEU A 44 15.31 6.47 6.87
C LEU A 44 14.76 5.15 7.41
N MET A 45 15.53 4.08 7.26
CA MET A 45 15.24 2.79 7.86
C MET A 45 16.18 2.59 9.04
N TYR A 46 15.63 2.38 10.22
CA TYR A 46 16.41 2.19 11.45
C TYR A 46 16.14 0.80 12.02
N GLU A 47 17.18 0.01 12.12
CA GLU A 47 17.13 -1.30 12.76
C GLU A 47 17.31 -1.14 14.27
N ALA A 48 16.48 -1.83 15.03
CA ALA A 48 16.51 -1.74 16.49
C ALA A 48 17.91 -2.10 17.01
N GLU A 49 18.39 -1.31 17.96
CA GLU A 49 19.68 -1.53 18.64
C GLU A 49 20.93 -1.41 17.75
N SER A 50 20.79 -1.09 16.45
CA SER A 50 21.94 -0.99 15.55
C SER A 50 22.87 0.17 15.90
N LEU A 51 22.30 1.28 16.43
CA LEU A 51 22.99 2.56 16.64
C LEU A 51 23.69 3.11 15.37
N THR A 52 23.31 2.62 14.19
CA THR A 52 23.82 3.09 12.89
C THR A 52 22.68 3.67 12.05
N ASN A 53 23.03 4.62 11.17
CA ASN A 53 22.08 5.26 10.24
C ASN A 53 22.34 4.83 8.79
N GLU A 54 22.72 3.57 8.57
CA GLU A 54 23.28 3.10 7.29
C GLU A 54 22.27 3.02 6.13
N ARG A 55 20.98 3.23 6.39
CA ARG A 55 19.92 3.03 5.38
C ARG A 55 19.06 4.28 5.18
N ARG A 56 19.69 5.32 4.65
CA ARG A 56 19.02 6.56 4.23
C ARG A 56 18.92 6.64 2.70
N TYR A 57 17.73 6.98 2.21
CA TYR A 57 17.44 7.19 0.80
C TYR A 57 16.84 8.57 0.60
N ARG A 58 17.18 9.19 -0.53
CA ARG A 58 16.58 10.44 -0.98
C ARG A 58 16.17 10.30 -2.43
N PHE A 59 14.91 10.53 -2.71
CA PHE A 59 14.32 10.42 -4.02
C PHE A 59 13.90 11.79 -4.51
N GLU A 60 14.62 12.28 -5.51
CA GLU A 60 14.29 13.53 -6.20
C GLU A 60 13.07 13.35 -7.12
N GLU A 61 12.55 14.46 -7.65
CA GLU A 61 11.44 14.45 -8.60
C GLU A 61 11.71 13.57 -9.84
N SER A 62 12.97 13.53 -10.28
CA SER A 62 13.43 12.72 -11.42
C SER A 62 13.71 11.25 -11.08
N SER A 63 13.36 10.78 -9.88
CA SER A 63 13.66 9.42 -9.45
C SER A 63 13.00 8.34 -10.33
N GLU A 64 13.83 7.65 -11.11
CA GLU A 64 13.43 6.47 -11.89
C GLU A 64 12.85 5.35 -11.02
N TYR A 65 13.37 5.19 -9.81
CA TYR A 65 12.88 4.19 -8.87
C TYR A 65 11.44 4.48 -8.45
N LEU A 66 11.14 5.72 -8.01
CA LEU A 66 9.77 6.10 -7.65
C LEU A 66 8.82 5.97 -8.84
N ARG A 67 9.26 6.39 -10.04
CA ARG A 67 8.42 6.27 -11.24
C ARG A 67 8.06 4.81 -11.53
N LYS A 68 9.03 3.89 -11.46
CA LYS A 68 8.79 2.46 -11.67
C LYS A 68 7.96 1.83 -10.55
N LEU A 69 8.19 2.21 -9.29
CA LEU A 69 7.41 1.76 -8.14
C LEU A 69 5.93 2.14 -8.30
N ASN A 70 5.66 3.40 -8.62
CA ASN A 70 4.31 3.94 -8.75
C ASN A 70 3.59 3.30 -9.96
N ALA A 71 4.26 3.18 -11.10
CA ALA A 71 3.70 2.50 -12.28
C ALA A 71 3.36 1.03 -11.98
N SER A 72 4.29 0.30 -11.34
CA SER A 72 4.03 -1.09 -10.96
C SER A 72 2.90 -1.24 -9.95
N TRP A 73 2.75 -0.30 -9.02
CA TRP A 73 1.66 -0.30 -8.05
C TRP A 73 0.32 -0.06 -8.73
N ASP A 74 0.23 0.95 -9.60
CA ASP A 74 -0.98 1.30 -10.32
C ASP A 74 -1.46 0.16 -11.23
N ASP A 75 -0.54 -0.52 -11.91
CA ASP A 75 -0.87 -1.67 -12.77
C ASP A 75 -1.41 -2.86 -11.96
N ARG A 76 -0.75 -3.19 -10.85
CA ARG A 76 -1.20 -4.28 -9.95
C ARG A 76 -2.54 -3.98 -9.31
N LEU A 77 -2.80 -2.72 -8.96
CA LEU A 77 -4.10 -2.32 -8.39
C LEU A 77 -5.22 -2.47 -9.41
N LYS A 78 -5.00 -2.08 -10.67
CA LYS A 78 -5.96 -2.28 -11.77
C LYS A 78 -6.19 -3.76 -12.04
N GLU A 79 -5.14 -4.57 -12.05
CA GLU A 79 -5.25 -6.02 -12.22
C GLU A 79 -6.08 -6.64 -11.09
N ALA A 80 -5.77 -6.31 -9.83
CA ALA A 80 -6.53 -6.80 -8.67
C ALA A 80 -8.01 -6.38 -8.74
N PHE A 81 -8.29 -5.15 -9.18
CA PHE A 81 -9.65 -4.68 -9.36
C PHE A 81 -10.40 -5.41 -10.47
N ASN A 82 -9.76 -5.65 -11.62
CA ASN A 82 -10.37 -6.37 -12.75
C ASN A 82 -10.66 -7.84 -12.43
N ASN A 83 -9.92 -8.42 -11.48
CA ASN A 83 -10.15 -9.79 -11.00
C ASN A 83 -11.23 -9.89 -9.90
N MET A 84 -11.86 -8.77 -9.53
CA MET A 84 -12.96 -8.78 -8.56
C MET A 84 -14.22 -9.45 -9.15
N PRO A 85 -15.02 -10.11 -8.31
CA PRO A 85 -16.27 -10.71 -8.75
C PRO A 85 -17.23 -9.67 -9.34
N PRO A 86 -17.90 -9.97 -10.48
CA PRO A 86 -18.95 -9.13 -11.03
C PRO A 86 -20.06 -8.87 -10.02
N ILE A 87 -20.57 -7.63 -10.00
CA ILE A 87 -21.69 -7.25 -9.13
C ILE A 87 -22.96 -8.08 -9.38
N ALA A 88 -23.13 -8.62 -10.59
CA ALA A 88 -24.24 -9.50 -10.93
C ALA A 88 -24.31 -10.78 -10.07
N TRP A 89 -23.21 -11.18 -9.43
CA TRP A 89 -23.17 -12.34 -8.54
C TRP A 89 -23.71 -12.06 -7.13
N SER A 90 -23.92 -10.79 -6.75
CA SER A 90 -24.31 -10.39 -5.39
C SER A 90 -25.59 -11.08 -4.91
N GLN A 91 -26.63 -11.08 -5.74
CA GLN A 91 -27.93 -11.68 -5.38
C GLN A 91 -27.82 -13.17 -5.08
N ALA A 92 -26.96 -13.91 -5.78
CA ALA A 92 -26.76 -15.34 -5.55
C ALA A 92 -25.98 -15.63 -4.27
N TRP A 93 -25.04 -14.76 -3.89
CA TRP A 93 -24.27 -14.87 -2.65
C TRP A 93 -25.09 -14.49 -1.42
N ASP A 94 -25.85 -13.41 -1.51
CA ASP A 94 -26.67 -12.92 -0.40
C ASP A 94 -27.85 -13.85 -0.08
N GLN A 95 -28.31 -14.64 -1.07
CA GLN A 95 -29.39 -15.62 -0.91
C GLN A 95 -28.89 -17.02 -0.48
N SER A 96 -27.58 -17.27 -0.41
CA SER A 96 -27.06 -18.57 0.04
C SER A 96 -27.23 -18.73 1.57
N PRO A 97 -27.95 -19.75 2.06
CA PRO A 97 -28.25 -19.92 3.48
C PRO A 97 -27.03 -20.49 4.23
N ALA A 98 -26.05 -19.63 4.54
CA ALA A 98 -24.89 -19.98 5.36
C ALA A 98 -25.05 -19.62 6.84
N SER A 99 -26.25 -19.19 7.30
CA SER A 99 -26.50 -18.80 8.70
C SER A 99 -27.25 -19.83 9.56
N GLU A 100 -27.59 -21.02 9.04
CA GLU A 100 -28.40 -22.03 9.78
C GLU A 100 -27.62 -23.23 10.35
N ARG A 101 -26.30 -23.16 10.50
CA ARG A 101 -25.51 -24.23 11.14
C ARG A 101 -24.66 -23.74 12.30
N SER A 102 -25.30 -23.11 13.29
CA SER A 102 -24.78 -23.00 14.65
C SER A 102 -25.91 -23.24 15.66
N ASN A 103 -26.57 -24.40 15.56
CA ASN A 103 -27.34 -24.95 16.66
C ASN A 103 -27.49 -26.48 16.52
N ARG A 104 -26.42 -27.22 16.82
CA ARG A 104 -26.44 -28.60 17.33
C ARG A 104 -25.21 -28.83 18.18
#